data_AF-C5B1D0-F1
#
_entry.id   AF-C5B1D0-F1
#
_cell.length_a   1.000
_cell.length_b   1.000
_cell.length_c   1.000
_cell.angle_alpha   90.00
_cell.angle_beta   90.00
_cell.angle_gamma   90.00
#
_symmetry.space_group_name_H-M   'P 1'
#
loop_
_entity.id
_entity.type
_entity.pdbx_description
1 polymer ?
#
loop_
_entity_poly.entity_id
_entity_poly.type
_entity_poly.pdbx_seq_one_letter_code
_entity_poly.pdbx_strand_id
1 'polypeptide(L)'
;MKPKALLAAVRERHPEATRIEVVHTAFYALTESHGGSPEHDRDLHIFAITERGLDEDGPVKASKLRKIEWDRKAASAVQAAH
;
A
#
# COMPACT_ATOMS: atom_id res chain seq x y z
N MET A 1 -16.50 -6.71 -18.85
CA MET A 1 -17.50 -6.51 -17.76
C MET A 1 -17.42 -5.07 -17.26
N LYS A 2 -18.55 -4.38 -17.07
CA LYS A 2 -18.54 -3.00 -16.52
C LYS A 2 -18.55 -3.06 -14.99
N PRO A 3 -17.87 -2.14 -14.26
CA PRO A 3 -17.83 -2.14 -12.80
C PRO A 3 -19.21 -2.16 -12.13
N LYS A 4 -20.19 -1.48 -12.74
CA LYS A 4 -21.59 -1.47 -12.29
C LYS A 4 -22.26 -2.84 -12.37
N ALA A 5 -21.94 -3.63 -13.40
CA ALA A 5 -22.47 -4.98 -13.56
C ALA A 5 -21.88 -5.95 -12.52
N LEU A 6 -20.60 -5.79 -12.18
CA LEU A 6 -19.96 -6.56 -11.09
C LEU A 6 -20.60 -6.26 -9.74
N LEU A 7 -20.81 -4.98 -9.42
CA LEU A 7 -21.50 -4.58 -8.19
C LEU A 7 -22.92 -5.15 -8.12
N ALA A 8 -23.67 -5.12 -9.23
CA ALA A 8 -25.01 -5.70 -9.27
C ALA A 8 -25.00 -7.21 -9.03
N ALA A 9 -24.08 -7.94 -9.69
CA ALA A 9 -23.95 -9.38 -9.54
C ALA A 9 -23.52 -9.79 -8.11
N VAL A 10 -22.68 -8.99 -7.45
CA VAL A 10 -22.28 -9.25 -6.06
C VAL A 10 -23.46 -9.01 -5.12
N ARG A 11 -24.23 -7.93 -5.30
CA ARG A 11 -25.38 -7.62 -4.45
C ARG A 11 -26.56 -8.56 -4.64
N GLU A 12 -26.68 -9.20 -5.80
CA GLU A 12 -27.67 -10.27 -6.02
C GLU A 12 -27.41 -11.49 -5.13
N ARG A 13 -26.14 -11.80 -4.86
CA ARG A 13 -25.73 -12.93 -4.00
C ARG A 13 -25.54 -12.53 -2.54
N HIS A 14 -25.15 -11.29 -2.30
CA HIS A 14 -24.86 -10.70 -0.99
C HIS A 14 -25.62 -9.37 -0.85
N PRO A 15 -26.94 -9.40 -0.62
CA PRO A 15 -27.75 -8.19 -0.52
C PRO A 15 -27.34 -7.30 0.66
N GLU A 16 -26.77 -7.88 1.72
CA GLU A 16 -26.22 -7.21 2.88
C GLU A 16 -24.90 -6.46 2.60
N ALA A 17 -24.17 -6.84 1.56
CA ALA A 17 -22.86 -6.28 1.28
C ALA A 17 -22.98 -4.82 0.84
N THR A 18 -22.25 -3.95 1.55
CA THR A 18 -22.16 -2.54 1.20
C THR A 18 -21.22 -2.36 0.00
N ARG A 19 -21.40 -1.27 -0.74
CA ARG A 19 -20.51 -0.94 -1.87
C ARG A 19 -19.05 -0.86 -1.43
N ILE A 20 -18.78 -0.38 -0.22
CA ILE A 20 -17.43 -0.22 0.32
C ILE A 20 -16.80 -1.59 0.54
N GLU A 21 -17.52 -2.52 1.17
CA GLU A 21 -17.04 -3.89 1.38
C GLU A 21 -16.74 -4.59 0.05
N VAL A 22 -17.62 -4.48 -0.94
CA VAL A 22 -17.39 -5.10 -2.26
C VAL A 22 -16.12 -4.56 -2.93
N VAL A 23 -15.89 -3.25 -2.87
CA VAL A 23 -14.69 -2.61 -3.44
C VAL A 23 -13.44 -3.01 -2.65
N HIS A 24 -13.53 -3.05 -1.31
CA HIS A 24 -12.42 -3.38 -0.43
C HIS A 24 -12.00 -4.84 -0.57
N THR A 25 -12.95 -5.77 -0.60
CA THR A 25 -12.69 -7.18 -0.87
C THR A 25 -12.16 -7.40 -2.29
N ALA A 26 -12.66 -6.68 -3.30
CA ALA A 26 -12.11 -6.78 -4.65
C ALA A 26 -10.65 -6.30 -4.72
N PHE A 27 -10.30 -5.24 -3.98
CA PHE A 27 -8.92 -4.78 -3.86
C PHE A 27 -8.05 -5.81 -3.14
N TYR A 28 -8.50 -6.36 -2.01
CA TYR A 28 -7.76 -7.41 -1.31
C TYR A 28 -7.58 -8.66 -2.15
N ALA A 29 -8.62 -9.11 -2.85
CA ALA A 29 -8.53 -10.24 -3.76
C ALA A 29 -7.55 -9.98 -4.91
N LEU A 30 -7.43 -8.75 -5.41
CA LEU A 30 -6.41 -8.40 -6.40
C LEU A 30 -4.99 -8.50 -5.82
N THR A 31 -4.79 -8.04 -4.59
CA THR A 31 -3.48 -8.12 -3.91
C THR A 31 -3.14 -9.53 -3.43
N GLU A 32 -4.14 -10.31 -3.04
CA GLU A 32 -3.99 -11.70 -2.59
C GLU A 32 -3.88 -12.66 -3.78
N SER A 33 -4.48 -12.30 -4.93
CA SER A 33 -4.27 -12.95 -6.22
C SER A 33 -2.87 -12.68 -6.80
N HIS A 34 -1.89 -12.26 -5.99
CA HIS A 34 -0.48 -12.56 -6.22
C HIS A 34 -0.23 -14.07 -6.07
N GLY A 35 -1.01 -14.87 -6.81
CA GLY A 35 -0.57 -16.12 -7.40
C GLY A 35 0.06 -15.79 -8.75
N GLY A 36 1.07 -14.92 -8.75
CA GLY A 36 1.97 -14.82 -9.88
C GLY A 36 2.50 -16.23 -10.14
N SER A 37 2.64 -16.63 -11.41
CA SER A 37 3.47 -17.80 -11.67
C SER A 37 4.81 -17.57 -10.96
N PRO A 38 5.49 -18.62 -10.47
CA PRO A 38 6.81 -18.45 -9.86
C PRO A 38 7.80 -17.69 -10.76
N GLU A 39 7.54 -17.65 -12.07
CA GLU A 39 8.26 -16.85 -13.06
C GLU A 39 7.98 -15.34 -12.91
N HIS A 40 6.72 -14.92 -12.71
CA HIS A 40 6.37 -13.52 -12.49
C HIS A 40 6.99 -12.97 -11.20
N ASP A 41 6.98 -13.76 -10.12
CA ASP A 41 7.62 -13.38 -8.86
C ASP A 41 9.14 -13.29 -9.01
N ARG A 42 9.73 -14.19 -9.81
CA ARG A 42 11.16 -14.15 -10.15
C ARG A 42 11.51 -12.92 -10.98
N ASP A 43 10.70 -12.58 -11.97
CA ASP A 43 10.93 -11.41 -12.83
C ASP A 43 10.78 -10.11 -12.02
N LEU A 44 9.79 -10.04 -11.14
CA LEU A 44 9.62 -8.91 -10.23
C LEU A 44 10.78 -8.81 -9.23
N HIS A 45 11.29 -9.94 -8.74
CA HIS A 45 12.46 -9.98 -7.87
C HIS A 45 13.75 -9.51 -8.59
N ILE A 46 13.98 -9.97 -9.82
CA ILE A 46 15.09 -9.52 -10.66
C ILE A 46 14.97 -8.03 -10.93
N PHE A 47 13.78 -7.55 -11.31
CA PHE A 47 13.49 -6.14 -11.52
C PHE A 47 13.79 -5.30 -10.27
N ALA A 48 13.32 -5.72 -9.10
CA ALA A 48 13.59 -5.02 -7.85
C ALA A 48 15.09 -4.97 -7.50
N ILE A 49 15.85 -6.04 -7.77
CA ILE A 49 17.31 -6.05 -7.60
C ILE A 49 17.99 -5.08 -8.57
N THR A 50 17.57 -5.08 -9.84
CA THR A 50 18.13 -4.22 -10.89
C THR A 50 17.88 -2.74 -10.59
N GLU A 51 16.65 -2.37 -10.23
CA GLU A 51 16.30 -0.97 -9.95
C GLU A 51 16.86 -0.46 -8.61
N ARG A 52 16.99 -1.33 -7.60
CA ARG A 52 17.66 -0.96 -6.33
C ARG A 52 19.13 -0.58 -6.52
N GLY A 53 19.75 -0.99 -7.63
CA GLY A 53 21.11 -0.61 -7.97
C GLY A 53 21.25 0.79 -8.56
N LEU A 54 20.14 1.44 -8.97
CA LEU A 54 20.17 2.75 -9.63
C LEU A 54 19.86 3.92 -8.68
N ASP A 55 19.05 3.71 -7.64
CA ASP A 55 18.82 4.71 -6.58
C ASP A 55 19.92 4.62 -5.51
N GLU A 56 21.04 5.26 -5.81
CA GLU A 56 22.10 5.60 -4.85
C GLU A 56 21.62 6.71 -3.88
N ASP A 57 20.50 6.51 -3.19
CA ASP A 57 20.27 7.22 -1.93
C ASP A 57 20.97 6.39 -0.84
N GLY A 58 22.26 6.68 -0.67
CA GLY A 58 23.11 6.06 0.34
C GLY A 58 22.45 6.04 1.72
N PRO A 59 22.89 5.14 2.63
CA PRO A 59 22.21 4.85 3.89
C PRO A 59 21.79 6.14 4.59
N VAL A 60 20.49 6.31 4.81
CA VAL A 60 19.92 7.51 5.46
C VAL A 60 20.69 7.76 6.76
N LYS A 61 21.55 8.77 6.73
CA LYS A 61 22.46 9.08 7.83
C LYS A 61 21.62 9.28 9.08
N ALA A 62 21.93 8.57 10.16
CA ALA A 62 21.16 8.59 11.42
C ALA A 62 20.89 10.03 11.95
N SER A 63 21.74 10.98 11.58
CA SER A 63 21.57 12.41 11.85
C SER A 63 20.28 13.01 11.28
N LYS A 64 19.80 12.56 10.11
CA LYS A 64 18.58 13.06 9.46
C LYS A 64 17.33 12.55 10.19
N LEU A 65 17.37 11.32 10.70
CA LEU A 65 16.29 10.73 11.50
C LEU A 65 16.13 11.43 12.86
N ARG A 66 17.25 11.76 13.52
CA ARG A 66 17.21 12.49 14.81
C ARG A 66 16.65 13.91 14.68
N LYS A 67 16.86 14.58 13.54
CA LYS A 67 16.28 15.91 13.27
C LYS A 67 14.75 15.85 13.16
N ILE A 68 14.23 14.86 12.44
CA ILE A 68 12.77 14.66 12.27
C ILE A 68 12.08 14.31 13.59
N GLU A 69 12.76 13.61 14.50
CA GLU A 69 12.25 13.34 15.84
C GLU A 69 12.22 14.60 16.71
N TRP A 70 13.26 15.42 16.68
CA TRP A 70 13.29 16.69 17.40
C TRP A 70 12.19 17.64 16.93
N ASP A 71 12.01 17.78 15.61
CA ASP A 71 10.99 18.66 15.03
C ASP A 71 9.56 18.22 15.41
N ARG A 72 9.31 16.90 15.48
CA ARG A 72 8.03 16.36 15.98
C ARG A 72 7.83 16.61 17.48
N LYS A 73 8.88 16.51 18.28
CA LYS A 73 8.81 16.76 19.73
C LYS A 73 8.55 18.24 20.02
N ALA A 74 9.15 19.14 19.23
CA ALA A 74 8.88 20.58 19.30
C ALA A 74 7.43 20.91 18.91
N ALA A 75 6.90 20.30 17.85
CA ALA A 75 5.50 20.49 17.46
C ALA A 75 4.50 19.98 18.52
N SER A 76 4.80 18.85 19.17
CA SER A 76 3.97 18.31 20.25
C SER A 76 3.99 19.17 21.51
N ALA A 77 5.09 19.86 21.81
CA ALA A 77 5.18 20.76 22.96
C ALA A 77 4.35 22.04 22.75
N VAL A 78 4.23 22.52 21.51
CA VAL A 78 3.40 23.69 21.16
C VAL A 78 1.91 23.38 21.27
N GLN A 79 1.48 22.14 20.99
CA GLN A 79 0.07 21.73 21.11
C GLN A 79 -0.40 21.48 22.55
N ALA A 80 0.50 21.24 23.50
CA ALA A 80 0.14 20.97 24.91
C ALA A 80 0.00 22.24 25.78
N ALA A 81 0.29 23.42 25.23
CA ALA A 81 0.32 24.69 25.95
C ALA A 81 -0.89 25.60 25.65
N HIS A 82 -1.97 25.06 25.08
CA HIS A 82 -3.15 25.82 24.67
C HIS A 82 -4.45 25.28 25.27
#